data_AF-A0A8X7MSG8-F1
#
_entry.id   AF-A0A8X7MSG8-F1
#
_cell.length_a   1.000
_cell.length_b   1.000
_cell.length_c   1.000
_cell.angle_alpha   90.00
_cell.angle_beta   90.00
_cell.angle_gamma   90.00
#
_symmetry.space_group_name_H-M   'P 1'
#
loop_
_entity.id
_entity.type
_entity.pdbx_description
1 polymer ?
#
loop_
_entity_poly.entity_id
_entity_poly.type
_entity_poly.pdbx_seq_one_letter_code
_entity_poly.pdbx_strand_id
1 'polypeptide(L)'
;MSLDHSKQANSDLIKALKLEPHPEGGYFTLGWLGEQKVPTPFVADSPSRGLASTIYYLLALRPSSVIKQDAVKLEGSDLAVGEKAEDGSSKRLKWLPHSAVFHCNRSAAMHLHHAGRAKYTLIEAHPPAGQRPRIKEVIVGPDSAGGEVRQLLVEGGDGGWWKRSEIVAEDIPKDGEADEVREHVGCLISEVVIPGFDWADHRYMREADLRQLFGDDEASIARFLPHVGSDASH
;
A
#
# COMPACT_ATOMS: atom_id res chain seq x y z
N MET A 1 -4.83 -22.74 -21.39
CA MET A 1 -5.39 -21.38 -21.20
C MET A 1 -4.33 -20.59 -20.48
N SER A 2 -3.84 -19.49 -21.08
CA SER A 2 -2.89 -18.62 -20.39
C SER A 2 -3.62 -17.86 -19.28
N LEU A 3 -3.05 -17.83 -18.09
CA LEU A 3 -3.59 -17.14 -16.90
C LEU A 3 -3.06 -15.69 -16.80
N ASP A 4 -2.48 -15.14 -17.87
CA ASP A 4 -1.51 -14.05 -17.78
C ASP A 4 -2.05 -12.63 -17.99
N HIS A 5 -3.23 -12.42 -18.56
CA HIS A 5 -3.70 -11.06 -18.82
C HIS A 5 -5.18 -10.83 -18.50
N SER A 6 -5.45 -9.84 -17.65
CA SER A 6 -6.79 -9.24 -17.52
C SER A 6 -7.15 -8.62 -18.86
N LYS A 7 -8.25 -9.10 -19.47
CA LYS A 7 -8.84 -8.46 -20.66
C LYS A 7 -9.64 -7.20 -20.32
N GLN A 8 -9.78 -6.88 -19.04
CA GLN A 8 -10.59 -5.78 -18.55
C GLN A 8 -9.72 -4.56 -18.27
N ALA A 9 -10.18 -3.40 -18.72
CA ALA A 9 -9.58 -2.13 -18.38
C ALA A 9 -9.73 -1.85 -16.87
N ASN A 10 -8.78 -1.10 -16.31
CA ASN A 10 -8.75 -0.66 -14.92
C ASN A 10 -10.02 0.10 -14.56
N SER A 11 -10.52 0.96 -15.45
CA SER A 11 -11.80 1.66 -15.26
C SER A 11 -12.99 0.71 -15.12
N ASP A 12 -13.02 -0.39 -15.85
CA ASP A 12 -14.09 -1.39 -15.76
C ASP A 12 -14.00 -2.17 -14.45
N LEU A 13 -12.79 -2.55 -14.02
CA LEU A 13 -12.55 -3.21 -12.73
C LEU A 13 -12.96 -2.31 -11.55
N ILE A 14 -12.53 -1.05 -11.56
CA ILE A 14 -12.87 -0.06 -10.53
C ILE A 14 -14.40 0.08 -10.41
N LYS A 15 -15.10 0.17 -11.55
CA LYS A 15 -16.56 0.26 -11.57
C LYS A 15 -17.23 -1.03 -11.09
N ALA A 16 -16.79 -2.18 -11.59
CA ALA A 16 -17.42 -3.47 -11.29
C ALA A 16 -17.27 -3.87 -9.82
N LEU A 17 -16.09 -3.62 -9.24
CA LEU A 17 -15.78 -3.91 -7.85
C LEU A 17 -16.11 -2.74 -6.90
N LYS A 18 -16.59 -1.61 -7.42
CA LYS A 18 -16.88 -0.39 -6.63
C LYS A 18 -15.66 0.06 -5.80
N LEU A 19 -14.51 0.13 -6.47
CA LEU A 19 -13.27 0.57 -5.84
C LEU A 19 -13.25 2.09 -5.71
N GLU A 20 -12.72 2.57 -4.59
CA GLU A 20 -12.53 3.98 -4.27
C GLU A 20 -11.04 4.25 -4.02
N PRO A 21 -10.56 5.48 -4.24
CA PRO A 21 -9.18 5.83 -3.93
C PRO A 21 -8.81 5.46 -2.48
N HIS A 22 -7.70 4.73 -2.30
CA HIS A 22 -7.18 4.37 -0.99
C HIS A 22 -6.21 5.47 -0.49
N PRO A 23 -6.26 5.84 0.81
CA PRO A 23 -5.36 6.80 1.45
C PRO A 23 -3.89 6.72 1.07
N GLU A 24 -3.33 5.51 1.08
CA GLU A 24 -1.91 5.28 0.82
C GLU A 24 -1.53 5.43 -0.65
N GLY A 25 -2.52 5.41 -1.55
CA GLY A 25 -2.35 5.21 -2.99
C GLY A 25 -3.12 3.98 -3.49
N GLY A 26 -3.39 3.92 -4.79
CA GLY A 26 -4.22 2.88 -5.39
C GLY A 26 -5.71 3.01 -5.05
N TYR A 27 -6.47 1.94 -5.31
CA TYR A 27 -7.91 1.86 -5.06
C TYR A 27 -8.26 0.65 -4.19
N PHE A 28 -9.33 0.74 -3.43
CA PHE A 28 -9.80 -0.37 -2.60
C PHE A 28 -11.32 -0.42 -2.47
N THR A 29 -11.83 -1.55 -1.98
CA THR A 29 -13.17 -1.61 -1.39
C THR A 29 -13.17 -2.62 -0.25
N LEU A 30 -13.97 -2.37 0.78
CA LEU A 30 -14.16 -3.34 1.86
C LEU A 30 -15.02 -4.51 1.34
N GLY A 31 -14.46 -5.71 1.34
CA GLY A 31 -15.16 -6.94 0.96
C GLY A 31 -15.93 -7.56 2.12
N TRP A 32 -15.32 -7.65 3.30
CA TRP A 32 -15.92 -8.28 4.48
C TRP A 32 -15.26 -7.78 5.76
N LEU A 33 -16.05 -7.70 6.83
CA LEU A 33 -15.59 -7.39 8.18
C LEU A 33 -16.16 -8.43 9.15
N GLY A 34 -15.27 -9.07 9.91
CA GLY A 34 -15.67 -10.07 10.90
C GLY A 34 -16.46 -9.46 12.06
N GLU A 35 -17.68 -9.95 12.25
CA GLU A 35 -18.54 -9.57 13.40
C GLU A 35 -18.00 -10.11 14.72
N GLN A 36 -17.49 -11.35 14.71
CA GLN A 36 -16.87 -11.96 15.89
C GLN A 36 -15.65 -11.15 16.29
N LYS A 37 -15.60 -10.77 17.57
CA LYS A 37 -14.47 -10.05 18.14
C LYS A 37 -13.43 -10.99 18.73
N VAL A 38 -12.15 -10.68 18.51
CA VAL A 38 -11.00 -11.40 19.06
C VAL A 38 -10.04 -10.42 19.73
N PRO A 39 -9.36 -10.80 20.82
CA PRO A 39 -8.35 -9.96 21.43
C PRO A 39 -7.20 -9.75 20.44
N THR A 40 -6.60 -8.56 20.45
CA THR A 40 -5.36 -8.28 19.72
C THR A 40 -4.15 -8.56 20.61
N PRO A 41 -3.16 -9.35 20.16
CA PRO A 41 -1.95 -9.59 20.94
C PRO A 41 -0.99 -8.39 20.94
N PHE A 42 -1.24 -7.38 20.10
CA PHE A 42 -0.28 -6.30 19.84
C PHE A 42 -0.44 -5.08 20.74
N VAL A 43 -1.56 -4.98 21.45
CA VAL A 43 -1.85 -3.81 22.28
C VAL A 43 -2.54 -4.27 23.56
N ALA A 44 -1.82 -4.19 24.68
CA ALA A 44 -2.40 -4.47 25.99
C ALA A 44 -3.59 -3.53 26.26
N ASP A 45 -4.63 -4.06 26.89
CA ASP A 45 -5.85 -3.32 27.27
C ASP A 45 -6.59 -2.65 26.11
N SER A 46 -6.35 -3.07 24.86
CA SER A 46 -7.02 -2.50 23.70
C SER A 46 -8.34 -3.18 23.35
N PRO A 47 -9.23 -2.46 22.64
CA PRO A 47 -10.47 -3.03 22.14
C PRO A 47 -10.21 -4.28 21.29
N SER A 48 -11.03 -5.30 21.45
CA SER A 48 -10.99 -6.46 20.55
C SER A 48 -11.25 -6.03 19.10
N ARG A 49 -10.56 -6.68 18.16
CA ARG A 49 -10.74 -6.45 16.71
C ARG A 49 -11.77 -7.42 16.16
N GLY A 50 -12.29 -7.15 14.97
CA GLY A 50 -12.99 -8.19 14.21
C GLY A 50 -12.04 -9.38 13.95
N LEU A 51 -12.58 -10.59 13.77
CA LEU A 51 -11.75 -11.78 13.51
C LEU A 51 -10.78 -11.55 12.35
N ALA A 52 -11.28 -10.99 11.25
CA ALA A 52 -10.48 -10.48 10.15
C ALA A 52 -11.25 -9.40 9.40
N SER A 53 -10.57 -8.73 8.47
CA SER A 53 -11.19 -7.89 7.45
C SER A 53 -10.59 -8.23 6.11
N THR A 54 -11.37 -8.13 5.04
CA THR A 54 -10.88 -8.33 3.68
C THR A 54 -11.18 -7.12 2.81
N ILE A 55 -10.23 -6.72 1.98
CA ILE A 55 -10.43 -5.72 0.93
C ILE A 55 -10.08 -6.30 -0.44
N TYR A 56 -10.67 -5.75 -1.51
CA TYR A 56 -9.96 -5.72 -2.79
C TYR A 56 -9.04 -4.51 -2.79
N TYR A 57 -7.86 -4.66 -3.36
CA TYR A 57 -6.91 -3.57 -3.55
C TYR A 57 -6.33 -3.63 -4.97
N LEU A 58 -6.30 -2.47 -5.62
CA LEU A 58 -5.87 -2.31 -7.01
C LEU A 58 -4.84 -1.18 -7.11
N LEU A 59 -3.64 -1.51 -7.57
CA LEU A 59 -2.76 -0.55 -8.22
C LEU A 59 -3.08 -0.51 -9.71
N ALA A 60 -3.16 0.67 -10.30
CA ALA A 60 -3.53 0.84 -11.69
C ALA A 60 -2.84 2.07 -12.30
N LEU A 61 -2.34 1.93 -13.52
CA LEU A 61 -2.12 3.10 -14.36
C LEU A 61 -3.45 3.63 -14.88
N ARG A 62 -3.56 4.97 -14.93
CA ARG A 62 -4.74 5.70 -15.37
C ARG A 62 -4.32 6.91 -16.21
N PRO A 63 -5.13 7.38 -17.16
CA PRO A 63 -4.91 8.64 -17.85
C PRO A 63 -4.82 9.81 -16.86
N SER A 64 -3.90 10.74 -17.14
CA SER A 64 -3.65 11.89 -16.26
C SER A 64 -4.90 12.75 -15.98
N SER A 65 -5.84 12.81 -16.93
CA SER A 65 -7.12 13.51 -16.78
C SER A 65 -8.01 12.89 -15.70
N VAL A 66 -7.99 11.57 -15.57
CA VAL A 66 -8.80 10.81 -14.61
C VAL A 66 -8.17 10.81 -13.22
N ILE A 67 -6.83 10.73 -13.13
CA ILE A 67 -6.10 10.79 -11.86
C ILE A 67 -6.47 12.03 -11.05
N LYS A 68 -6.56 13.20 -11.72
CA LYS A 68 -6.95 14.45 -11.07
C LYS A 68 -8.35 14.38 -10.46
N GLN A 69 -9.30 13.73 -11.13
CA GLN A 69 -10.68 13.59 -10.64
C GLN A 69 -10.77 12.64 -9.45
N ASP A 70 -10.04 11.53 -9.50
CA ASP A 70 -10.00 10.57 -8.39
C ASP A 70 -9.28 11.14 -7.17
N ALA A 71 -8.19 11.88 -7.36
CA ALA A 71 -7.48 12.55 -6.26
C ALA A 71 -8.37 13.59 -5.53
N VAL A 72 -9.27 14.27 -6.25
CA VAL A 72 -10.23 15.22 -5.65
C VAL A 72 -11.20 14.53 -4.68
N LYS A 73 -11.55 13.25 -4.90
CA LYS A 73 -12.44 12.52 -3.98
C LYS A 73 -11.81 12.29 -2.60
N LEU A 74 -10.48 12.34 -2.52
CA LEU A 74 -9.76 12.27 -1.26
C LEU A 74 -9.72 13.63 -0.56
N GLU A 75 -9.88 14.75 -1.29
CA GLU A 75 -9.85 16.08 -0.68
C GLU A 75 -10.98 16.26 0.34
N GLY A 76 -10.60 16.46 1.61
CA GLY A 76 -11.55 16.62 2.71
C GLY A 76 -12.02 15.32 3.35
N SER A 77 -11.54 14.16 2.89
CA SER A 77 -11.69 12.90 3.62
C SER A 77 -10.65 12.81 4.74
N ASP A 78 -11.02 12.27 5.91
CA ASP A 78 -10.07 11.92 6.98
C ASP A 78 -9.01 10.88 6.52
N LEU A 79 -9.29 10.28 5.35
CA LEU A 79 -8.51 9.31 4.60
C LEU A 79 -7.43 9.95 3.71
N ALA A 80 -7.53 11.22 3.34
CA ALA A 80 -6.42 11.93 2.73
C ALA A 80 -5.42 12.27 3.83
N VAL A 81 -4.23 11.69 3.75
CA VAL A 81 -3.08 12.14 4.55
C VAL A 81 -2.72 13.56 4.11
N GLY A 82 -3.42 14.51 4.69
CA GLY A 82 -3.29 15.93 4.49
C GLY A 82 -3.44 16.60 5.84
N GLU A 83 -2.43 16.43 6.69
CA GLU A 83 -2.32 17.29 7.86
C GLU A 83 -1.98 18.71 7.42
N LYS A 84 -2.53 19.67 8.16
CA LYS A 84 -2.09 21.06 8.13
C LYS A 84 -0.91 21.17 9.08
N ALA A 85 0.23 21.63 8.60
CA ALA A 85 1.31 22.09 9.46
C ALA A 85 0.81 23.26 10.34
N GLU A 86 1.50 23.52 11.46
CA GLU A 86 1.18 24.63 12.37
C GLU A 86 1.21 26.01 11.68
N ASP A 87 1.96 26.13 10.58
CA ASP A 87 2.03 27.34 9.74
C ASP A 87 0.91 27.43 8.67
N GLY A 88 0.00 26.46 8.66
CA GLY A 88 -1.10 26.35 7.70
C GLY A 88 -0.72 25.74 6.34
N SER A 89 0.55 25.37 6.11
CA SER A 89 0.97 24.65 4.91
C SER A 89 0.65 23.16 5.01
N SER A 90 0.14 22.55 3.94
CA SER A 90 -0.10 21.10 3.91
C SER A 90 0.81 20.50 2.86
N LYS A 91 1.85 19.78 3.29
CA LYS A 91 2.72 19.04 2.38
C LYS A 91 2.09 17.66 2.12
N ARG A 92 1.00 17.64 1.35
CA ARG A 92 0.30 16.41 0.97
C ARG A 92 1.21 15.54 0.11
N LEU A 93 1.30 14.26 0.42
CA LEU A 93 1.78 13.32 -0.59
C LEU A 93 0.80 13.34 -1.76
N LYS A 94 1.37 13.46 -2.96
CA LYS A 94 0.58 13.34 -4.18
C LYS A 94 0.08 11.90 -4.24
N TRP A 95 -1.23 11.73 -4.05
CA TRP A 95 -1.87 10.43 -4.26
C TRP A 95 -1.60 9.94 -5.68
N LEU A 96 -1.23 8.67 -5.80
CA LEU A 96 -0.97 8.01 -7.08
C LEU A 96 -1.79 6.72 -7.17
N PRO A 97 -2.42 6.42 -8.32
CA PRO A 97 -3.19 5.18 -8.48
C PRO A 97 -2.29 3.95 -8.64
N HIS A 98 -1.00 4.12 -8.95
CA HIS A 98 -0.07 3.05 -9.31
C HIS A 98 1.04 2.82 -8.28
N SER A 99 0.97 3.49 -7.13
CA SER A 99 1.92 3.33 -6.04
C SER A 99 1.22 3.60 -4.71
N ALA A 100 1.51 2.78 -3.70
CA ALA A 100 1.26 3.09 -2.30
C ALA A 100 2.53 3.48 -1.57
N VAL A 101 2.39 4.34 -0.57
CA VAL A 101 3.47 4.84 0.29
C VAL A 101 3.77 3.86 1.43
N PHE A 102 4.90 4.02 2.10
CA PHE A 102 5.27 3.19 3.23
C PHE A 102 4.28 3.37 4.39
N HIS A 103 3.75 2.25 4.84
CA HIS A 103 2.91 2.14 6.02
C HIS A 103 3.11 0.77 6.67
N CYS A 104 2.68 0.64 7.91
CA CYS A 104 2.67 -0.63 8.63
C CYS A 104 1.34 -0.81 9.35
N ASN A 105 1.06 -2.05 9.73
CA ASN A 105 -0.05 -2.39 10.59
C ASN A 105 0.47 -3.22 11.76
N ARG A 106 -0.17 -3.14 12.94
CA ARG A 106 0.11 -4.07 14.04
C ARG A 106 -0.34 -5.48 13.69
N SER A 107 -1.50 -5.62 13.06
CA SER A 107 -2.00 -6.90 12.54
C SER A 107 -1.23 -7.34 11.30
N ALA A 108 -1.11 -8.65 11.11
CA ALA A 108 -0.54 -9.19 9.88
C ALA A 108 -1.52 -9.03 8.70
N ALA A 109 -0.99 -8.79 7.51
CA ALA A 109 -1.74 -8.65 6.28
C ALA A 109 -1.31 -9.70 5.24
N MET A 110 -2.22 -10.59 4.87
CA MET A 110 -2.04 -11.55 3.78
C MET A 110 -2.52 -10.93 2.46
N HIS A 111 -1.66 -10.92 1.45
CA HIS A 111 -1.96 -10.41 0.10
C HIS A 111 -2.12 -11.60 -0.83
N LEU A 112 -3.26 -11.70 -1.50
CA LEU A 112 -3.64 -12.78 -2.40
C LEU A 112 -3.77 -12.22 -3.82
N HIS A 113 -2.92 -12.68 -4.72
CA HIS A 113 -2.88 -12.21 -6.11
C HIS A 113 -4.09 -12.67 -6.93
N HIS A 114 -4.68 -11.75 -7.70
CA HIS A 114 -5.73 -12.07 -8.68
C HIS A 114 -5.27 -11.83 -10.11
N ALA A 115 -4.70 -10.65 -10.41
CA ALA A 115 -4.30 -10.27 -11.76
C ALA A 115 -3.19 -9.21 -11.76
N GLY A 116 -2.44 -9.12 -12.85
CA GLY A 116 -1.42 -8.09 -13.02
C GLY A 116 -0.17 -8.31 -12.16
N ARG A 117 0.64 -7.27 -11.94
CA ARG A 117 1.92 -7.37 -11.23
C ARG A 117 2.22 -6.12 -10.41
N ALA A 118 2.72 -6.30 -9.19
CA ALA A 118 3.20 -5.21 -8.34
C ALA A 118 4.47 -5.60 -7.61
N LYS A 119 5.42 -4.67 -7.53
CA LYS A 119 6.60 -4.78 -6.67
C LYS A 119 6.25 -4.27 -5.28
N TYR A 120 6.53 -5.07 -4.26
CA TYR A 120 6.51 -4.70 -2.86
C TYR A 120 7.94 -4.47 -2.38
N THR A 121 8.16 -3.36 -1.67
CA THR A 121 9.39 -3.12 -0.91
C THR A 121 9.03 -3.14 0.57
N LEU A 122 9.70 -4.01 1.32
CA LEU A 122 9.51 -4.20 2.75
C LEU A 122 10.77 -3.78 3.51
N ILE A 123 10.61 -2.98 4.55
CA ILE A 123 11.68 -2.55 5.46
C ILE A 123 11.34 -3.06 6.86
N GLU A 124 12.27 -3.77 7.50
CA GLU A 124 12.11 -4.26 8.87
C GLU A 124 11.85 -3.08 9.83
N ALA A 125 10.76 -3.14 10.60
CA ALA A 125 10.32 -2.03 11.44
C ALA A 125 11.13 -1.88 12.73
N HIS A 126 11.66 -3.00 13.25
CA HIS A 126 12.37 -3.05 14.53
C HIS A 126 13.66 -3.90 14.42
N PRO A 127 14.68 -3.43 13.71
CA PRO A 127 15.96 -4.13 13.64
C PRO A 127 16.62 -4.22 15.03
N PRO A 128 17.43 -5.27 15.29
CA PRO A 128 18.21 -5.35 16.51
C PRO A 128 19.12 -4.13 16.68
N ALA A 129 19.36 -3.71 17.93
CA ALA A 129 20.16 -2.53 18.23
C ALA A 129 21.53 -2.58 17.53
N GLY A 130 21.88 -1.49 16.83
CA GLY A 130 23.14 -1.36 16.08
C GLY A 130 23.17 -2.11 14.74
N GLN A 131 22.06 -2.73 14.30
CA GLN A 131 21.95 -3.34 12.98
C GLN A 131 21.11 -2.47 12.04
N ARG A 132 21.46 -2.52 10.75
CA ARG A 132 20.65 -1.91 9.70
C ARG A 132 19.38 -2.76 9.47
N PRO A 133 18.24 -2.14 9.11
CA PRO A 133 17.04 -2.88 8.80
C PRO A 133 17.25 -3.77 7.58
N ARG A 134 16.69 -4.98 7.63
CA ARG A 134 16.58 -5.81 6.42
C ARG A 134 15.61 -5.15 5.44
N ILE A 135 15.96 -5.22 4.16
CA ILE A 135 15.10 -4.78 3.05
C ILE A 135 14.79 -6.00 2.20
N LYS A 136 13.51 -6.21 1.88
CA LYS A 136 13.05 -7.26 0.95
C LYS A 136 12.30 -6.61 -0.20
N GLU A 137 12.58 -7.08 -1.41
CA GLU A 137 11.80 -6.73 -2.60
C GLU A 137 11.18 -8.01 -3.15
N VAL A 138 9.87 -7.95 -3.40
CA VAL A 138 9.08 -9.10 -3.84
C VAL A 138 8.14 -8.63 -4.94
N ILE A 139 8.03 -9.39 -6.03
CA ILE A 139 7.00 -9.15 -7.03
C ILE A 139 5.82 -10.06 -6.72
N VAL A 140 4.66 -9.46 -6.46
CA VAL A 140 3.38 -10.15 -6.40
C VAL A 140 2.84 -10.22 -7.82
N GLY A 141 2.77 -11.44 -8.37
CA GLY A 141 2.50 -11.65 -9.78
C GLY A 141 2.38 -13.14 -10.15
N PRO A 142 2.06 -13.44 -11.42
CA PRO A 142 1.77 -14.79 -11.85
C PRO A 142 2.99 -15.67 -12.16
N ASP A 143 4.17 -15.10 -12.40
CA ASP A 143 5.36 -15.83 -12.89
C ASP A 143 6.17 -16.47 -11.77
N SER A 144 5.71 -17.61 -11.28
CA SER A 144 6.43 -18.38 -10.25
C SER A 144 7.78 -18.92 -10.72
N ALA A 145 8.01 -19.08 -12.02
CA ALA A 145 9.30 -19.52 -12.55
C ALA A 145 10.33 -18.37 -12.49
N GLY A 146 9.88 -17.14 -12.69
CA GLY A 146 10.65 -15.90 -12.49
C GLY A 146 10.78 -15.45 -11.04
N GLY A 147 10.22 -16.19 -10.08
CA GLY A 147 10.30 -15.90 -8.65
C GLY A 147 9.20 -14.98 -8.12
N GLU A 148 8.17 -14.68 -8.91
CA GLU A 148 6.99 -13.96 -8.44
C GLU A 148 6.15 -14.82 -7.50
N VAL A 149 5.49 -14.17 -6.55
CA VAL A 149 4.64 -14.86 -5.56
C VAL A 149 3.17 -14.50 -5.77
N ARG A 150 2.29 -15.47 -5.56
CA ARG A 150 0.84 -15.24 -5.55
C ARG A 150 0.27 -14.98 -4.16
N GLN A 151 1.09 -15.20 -3.13
CA GLN A 151 0.74 -14.97 -1.74
C GLN A 151 1.90 -14.27 -1.06
N LEU A 152 1.61 -13.16 -0.37
CA LEU A 152 2.60 -12.43 0.41
C LEU A 152 2.01 -12.11 1.78
N LEU A 153 2.55 -12.73 2.83
CA LEU A 153 2.26 -12.35 4.20
C LEU A 153 3.22 -11.23 4.61
N VAL A 154 2.67 -10.10 5.04
CA VAL A 154 3.42 -9.03 5.69
C VAL A 154 3.05 -9.03 7.17
N GLU A 155 4.01 -9.41 8.01
CA GLU A 155 3.85 -9.43 9.45
C GLU A 155 3.78 -7.99 10.01
N GLY A 156 3.00 -7.83 11.07
CA GLY A 156 2.93 -6.61 11.86
C GLY A 156 3.59 -6.75 13.23
N GLY A 157 3.36 -5.80 14.12
CA GLY A 157 3.86 -5.82 15.51
C GLY A 157 5.39 -5.69 15.61
N ASP A 158 5.97 -6.21 16.70
CA ASP A 158 7.40 -6.06 17.03
C ASP A 158 8.35 -6.74 16.01
N GLY A 159 7.85 -7.73 15.27
CA GLY A 159 8.57 -8.37 14.15
C GLY A 159 8.15 -7.85 12.77
N GLY A 160 7.41 -6.74 12.74
CA GLY A 160 6.67 -6.31 11.56
C GLY A 160 7.52 -5.62 10.50
N TRP A 161 6.83 -5.28 9.41
CA TRP A 161 7.42 -4.63 8.25
C TRP A 161 6.68 -3.36 7.91
N TRP A 162 7.44 -2.34 7.55
CA TRP A 162 6.95 -1.28 6.70
C TRP A 162 6.81 -1.81 5.29
N LYS A 163 5.64 -1.64 4.66
CA LYS A 163 5.40 -2.06 3.29
C LYS A 163 5.05 -0.86 2.42
N ARG A 164 5.56 -0.88 1.19
CA ARG A 164 5.05 -0.08 0.08
C ARG A 164 4.88 -0.96 -1.14
N SER A 165 4.08 -0.51 -2.10
CA SER A 165 3.91 -1.21 -3.37
C SER A 165 3.87 -0.24 -4.55
N GLU A 166 4.24 -0.72 -5.73
CA GLU A 166 4.13 -0.02 -7.00
C GLU A 166 3.94 -0.96 -8.17
N ILE A 167 3.37 -0.45 -9.27
CA ILE A 167 3.44 -1.13 -10.56
C ILE A 167 4.90 -1.33 -10.94
N VAL A 168 5.20 -2.53 -11.43
CA VAL A 168 6.53 -2.95 -11.87
C VAL A 168 6.98 -2.04 -13.02
N ALA A 169 8.20 -1.49 -12.93
CA ALA A 169 8.68 -0.45 -13.85
C ALA A 169 8.69 -0.92 -15.31
N GLU A 170 8.98 -2.20 -15.51
CA GLU A 170 8.99 -2.88 -16.81
C GLU A 170 7.61 -2.96 -17.47
N ASP A 171 6.53 -2.90 -16.66
CA ASP A 171 5.16 -2.95 -17.15
C ASP A 171 4.60 -1.56 -17.46
N ILE A 172 5.30 -0.48 -17.09
CA ILE A 172 4.85 0.89 -17.34
C ILE A 172 5.06 1.23 -18.84
N PRO A 173 3.98 1.58 -19.59
CA PRO A 173 4.09 1.95 -20.99
C PRO A 173 4.98 3.18 -21.17
N LYS A 174 5.73 3.21 -22.27
CA LYS A 174 6.64 4.33 -22.57
C LYS A 174 5.87 5.62 -22.84
N ASP A 175 6.58 6.74 -22.73
CA ASP A 175 6.03 8.04 -23.08
C ASP A 175 5.54 8.04 -24.55
N GLY A 176 4.32 8.54 -24.76
CA GLY A 176 3.68 8.58 -26.08
C GLY A 176 2.81 7.37 -26.43
N GLU A 177 2.83 6.29 -25.65
CA GLU A 177 1.87 5.19 -25.82
C GLU A 177 0.43 5.64 -25.50
N ALA A 178 -0.57 4.97 -26.06
CA ALA A 178 -1.97 5.37 -25.90
C ALA A 178 -2.48 5.14 -24.46
N ASP A 179 -3.43 5.98 -24.04
CA ASP A 179 -4.12 5.84 -22.74
C ASP A 179 -4.80 4.47 -22.56
N GLU A 180 -5.25 3.86 -23.67
CA GLU A 180 -5.82 2.52 -23.68
C GLU A 180 -4.85 1.45 -23.17
N VAL A 181 -3.55 1.56 -23.48
CA VAL A 181 -2.53 0.62 -23.00
C VAL A 181 -2.36 0.76 -21.49
N ARG A 182 -2.31 2.00 -20.98
CA ARG A 182 -2.20 2.29 -19.54
C ARG A 182 -3.36 1.72 -18.75
N GLU A 183 -4.57 1.79 -19.30
CA GLU A 183 -5.76 1.21 -18.68
C GLU A 183 -5.71 -0.32 -18.53
N HIS A 184 -4.74 -1.03 -19.12
CA HIS A 184 -4.57 -2.48 -18.94
C HIS A 184 -3.37 -2.86 -18.07
N VAL A 185 -2.68 -1.87 -17.49
CA VAL A 185 -1.55 -2.09 -16.59
C VAL A 185 -1.99 -1.83 -15.15
N GLY A 186 -1.99 -2.88 -14.33
CA GLY A 186 -2.43 -2.83 -12.94
C GLY A 186 -2.00 -4.07 -12.16
N CYS A 187 -2.38 -4.12 -10.89
CA CYS A 187 -2.27 -5.30 -10.04
C CYS A 187 -3.44 -5.34 -9.07
N LEU A 188 -4.30 -6.35 -9.23
CA LEU A 188 -5.45 -6.60 -8.37
C LEU A 188 -5.12 -7.72 -7.39
N ILE A 189 -5.35 -7.45 -6.11
CA ILE A 189 -5.20 -8.41 -5.02
C ILE A 189 -6.42 -8.37 -4.10
N SER A 190 -6.54 -9.39 -3.24
CA SER A 190 -7.25 -9.25 -1.97
C SER A 190 -6.25 -9.14 -0.83
N GLU A 191 -6.50 -8.23 0.10
CA GLU A 191 -5.78 -8.23 1.38
C GLU A 191 -6.69 -8.75 2.49
N VAL A 192 -6.15 -9.60 3.36
CA VAL A 192 -6.81 -10.13 4.55
C VAL A 192 -5.98 -9.74 5.77
N VAL A 193 -6.56 -8.93 6.65
CA VAL A 193 -5.90 -8.44 7.87
C VAL A 193 -6.41 -9.22 9.07
N ILE A 194 -5.50 -9.78 9.87
CA ILE A 194 -5.82 -10.65 11.01
C ILE A 194 -4.96 -10.28 12.24
N PRO A 195 -5.58 -9.92 13.38
CA PRO A 195 -6.99 -9.56 13.56
C PRO A 195 -7.43 -8.40 12.65
N GLY A 196 -8.73 -8.25 12.41
CA GLY A 196 -9.29 -7.30 11.45
C GLY A 196 -8.82 -5.86 11.61
N PHE A 197 -8.70 -5.15 10.48
CA PHE A 197 -8.15 -3.81 10.39
C PHE A 197 -8.85 -2.82 11.34
N ASP A 198 -8.03 -1.97 11.95
CA ASP A 198 -8.45 -0.80 12.71
C ASP A 198 -7.43 0.32 12.49
N TRP A 199 -7.89 1.56 12.39
CA TRP A 199 -7.01 2.72 12.21
C TRP A 199 -6.04 2.91 13.37
N ALA A 200 -6.38 2.46 14.58
CA ALA A 200 -5.48 2.50 15.74
C ALA A 200 -4.26 1.56 15.61
N ASP A 201 -4.30 0.63 14.65
CA ASP A 201 -3.18 -0.28 14.37
C ASP A 201 -2.36 0.15 13.15
N HIS A 202 -2.87 1.12 12.39
CA HIS A 202 -2.26 1.61 11.17
C HIS A 202 -1.34 2.79 11.44
N ARG A 203 -0.22 2.85 10.72
CA ARG A 203 0.69 3.99 10.77
C ARG A 203 1.38 4.18 9.42
N TYR A 204 1.47 5.43 8.96
CA TYR A 204 2.35 5.82 7.86
C TYR A 204 3.78 5.97 8.34
N MET A 205 4.74 5.57 7.50
CA MET A 205 6.14 5.88 7.78
C MET A 205 6.35 7.38 7.65
N ARG A 206 7.05 7.97 8.60
CA ARG A 206 7.47 9.38 8.61
C ARG A 206 8.94 9.50 8.24
N GLU A 207 9.40 10.70 7.90
CA GLU A 207 10.83 10.94 7.67
C GLU A 207 11.63 10.64 8.96
N ALA A 208 11.09 10.98 10.12
CA ALA A 208 11.67 10.61 11.41
C ALA A 208 11.89 9.09 11.57
N ASP A 209 10.94 8.26 11.14
CA ASP A 209 11.07 6.80 11.19
C ASP A 209 12.19 6.31 10.26
N LEU A 210 12.30 6.86 9.04
CA LEU A 210 13.40 6.56 8.12
C LEU A 210 14.75 6.91 8.72
N ARG A 211 14.89 8.12 9.28
CA ARG A 211 16.14 8.58 9.88
C ARG A 211 16.51 7.75 11.10
N GLN A 212 15.53 7.31 11.88
CA GLN A 212 15.76 6.38 12.98
C GLN A 212 16.27 5.01 12.49
N LEU A 213 15.69 4.48 11.42
CA LEU A 213 16.05 3.17 10.87
C LEU A 213 17.42 3.16 10.19
N PHE A 214 17.76 4.24 9.46
CA PHE A 214 18.94 4.28 8.60
C PHE A 214 20.09 5.12 9.18
N GLY A 215 19.86 5.91 10.21
CA GLY A 215 20.90 6.71 10.88
C GLY A 215 21.57 7.69 9.93
N ASP A 216 22.87 7.49 9.71
CA ASP A 216 23.72 8.29 8.83
C ASP A 216 23.77 7.81 7.37
N ASP A 217 23.01 6.75 7.02
CA ASP A 217 22.90 6.27 5.65
C ASP A 217 21.96 7.16 4.80
N GLU A 218 22.48 8.33 4.44
CA GLU A 218 21.78 9.32 3.60
C GLU A 218 21.40 8.77 2.22
N ALA A 219 22.12 7.76 1.70
CA ALA A 219 21.75 7.13 0.43
C ALA A 219 20.45 6.33 0.56
N SER A 220 20.29 5.56 1.63
CA SER A 220 19.05 4.84 1.92
C SER A 220 17.91 5.80 2.26
N ILE A 221 18.18 6.87 3.02
CA ILE A 221 17.18 7.90 3.32
C ILE A 221 16.70 8.57 2.03
N ALA A 222 17.61 9.05 1.18
CA ALA A 222 17.27 9.69 -0.09
C ALA A 222 16.49 8.75 -1.03
N ARG A 223 16.80 7.44 -1.02
CA ARG A 223 16.08 6.43 -1.80
C ARG A 223 14.61 6.30 -1.37
N PHE A 224 14.32 6.34 -0.06
CA PHE A 224 12.98 6.03 0.45
C PHE A 224 12.15 7.25 0.83
N LEU A 225 12.76 8.41 1.05
CA LEU A 225 12.09 9.65 1.42
C LEU A 225 10.95 10.07 0.46
N PRO A 226 11.04 9.85 -0.87
CA PRO A 226 9.91 10.16 -1.77
C PRO A 226 8.65 9.29 -1.54
N HIS A 227 8.76 8.24 -0.72
CA HIS A 227 7.72 7.22 -0.53
C HIS A 227 7.17 7.17 0.91
N VAL A 228 7.45 8.16 1.76
CA VAL A 228 6.96 8.23 3.15
C VAL A 228 5.94 9.34 3.34
N GLY A 229 5.07 9.21 4.34
CA GLY A 229 4.11 10.23 4.78
C GLY A 229 4.79 11.53 5.25
N SER A 230 4.03 12.63 5.33
CA SER A 230 4.55 13.90 5.87
C SER A 230 4.79 13.83 7.38
N ASP A 231 5.86 14.48 7.84
CA ASP A 231 6.11 14.77 9.25
C ASP A 231 5.13 15.82 9.77
N ALA A 232 3.96 15.40 10.23
CA ALA A 232 3.23 16.11 11.25
C ALA A 232 2.68 15.10 12.26
N SER A 233 2.69 15.51 13.52
CA SER A 233 2.44 14.69 14.69
C SER A 233 0.96 14.73 15.07
N HIS A 234 0.32 13.56 15.15
CA HIS A 234 -0.83 13.35 16.04
C HIS A 234 -0.37 13.21 17.48
#